data_AF-A0A4Y8VHR4-F1
#
_entry.id   AF-A0A4Y8VHR4-F1
#
_cell.length_a   1.000
_cell.length_b   1.000
_cell.length_c   1.000
_cell.angle_alpha   90.00
_cell.angle_beta   90.00
_cell.angle_gamma   90.00
#
_symmetry.space_group_name_H-M   'P 1'
#
loop_
_entity.id
_entity.type
_entity.pdbx_description
1 polymer ?
#
loop_
_entity_poly.entity_id
_entity_poly.type
_entity_poly.pdbx_seq_one_letter_code
_entity_poly.pdbx_strand_id
1 'polypeptide(L)'
;MIQIGHRNNAPTPQHKSQDIYIFSIDLSRPATPFCFEQSIGGGHVEQGGARWLALDELDGWPGEWREHLKKANCAWVAELLDAHPGESQADLVSLILQRYAEPAQPTGRLQAIGRWFKRHFYIGGRYGV
;
A
#
# COMPACT_ATOMS: atom_id res chain seq x y z
N MET A 1 9.80 -11.69 0.59
CA MET A 1 9.16 -10.44 0.15
C MET A 1 7.77 -10.35 0.75
N ILE A 2 7.39 -9.16 1.21
CA ILE A 2 6.04 -8.84 1.72
C ILE A 2 5.38 -7.96 0.67
N GLN A 3 4.33 -8.45 0.02
CA GLN A 3 3.60 -7.69 -0.98
C GLN A 3 2.74 -6.62 -0.29
N ILE A 4 2.96 -5.35 -0.62
CA ILE A 4 2.23 -4.22 -0.05
C ILE A 4 1.03 -3.83 -0.93
N GLY A 5 1.24 -3.86 -2.25
CA GLY A 5 0.23 -3.50 -3.22
C GLY A 5 0.37 -4.33 -4.48
N HIS A 6 -0.76 -4.66 -5.09
CA HIS A 6 -0.79 -5.15 -6.45
C HIS A 6 -2.10 -4.74 -7.11
N ARG A 7 -2.08 -4.55 -8.43
CA ARG A 7 -3.29 -4.36 -9.22
C ARG A 7 -3.03 -4.69 -10.69
N ASN A 8 -4.02 -5.36 -11.29
CA ASN A 8 -4.10 -5.50 -12.74
C ASN A 8 -4.71 -4.22 -13.34
N ASN A 9 -3.96 -3.57 -14.22
CA ASN A 9 -4.37 -2.35 -14.92
C ASN A 9 -4.87 -2.63 -16.33
N ALA A 10 -4.93 -3.90 -16.75
CA ALA A 10 -5.59 -4.30 -17.98
C ALA A 10 -7.11 -4.02 -17.92
N PRO A 11 -7.75 -3.73 -19.07
CA PRO A 11 -7.16 -3.69 -20.41
C PRO A 11 -6.33 -2.42 -20.66
N THR A 12 -5.15 -2.59 -21.25
CA THR A 12 -4.34 -1.50 -21.80
C THR A 12 -4.31 -1.58 -23.34
N PRO A 13 -3.92 -0.52 -24.06
CA PRO A 13 -3.78 -0.58 -25.52
C PRO A 13 -2.87 -1.72 -26.00
N GLN A 14 -1.87 -2.08 -25.19
CA GLN A 14 -0.89 -3.11 -25.49
C GLN A 14 -1.36 -4.51 -25.03
N HIS A 15 -2.03 -4.63 -23.88
CA HIS A 15 -2.40 -5.93 -23.29
C HIS A 15 -3.84 -5.95 -22.79
N LYS A 16 -4.63 -6.87 -23.36
CA LYS A 16 -6.07 -6.95 -23.08
C LYS A 16 -6.40 -7.56 -21.72
N SER A 17 -5.55 -8.44 -21.21
CA SER A 17 -5.84 -9.26 -20.03
C SER A 17 -4.90 -9.03 -18.84
N GLN A 18 -3.65 -8.63 -19.09
CA GLN A 18 -2.63 -8.61 -18.05
C GLN A 18 -1.65 -7.45 -18.22
N ASP A 19 -1.71 -6.53 -17.25
CA ASP A 19 -0.70 -5.50 -16.98
C ASP A 19 -0.69 -5.26 -15.46
N ILE A 20 -0.02 -6.16 -14.74
CA ILE A 20 -0.05 -6.21 -13.29
C ILE A 20 1.16 -5.46 -12.74
N TYR A 21 0.91 -4.48 -11.89
CA TYR A 21 1.92 -3.79 -11.12
C TYR A 21 1.90 -4.32 -9.70
N ILE A 22 3.06 -4.64 -9.17
CA ILE A 22 3.26 -5.15 -7.81
C ILE A 22 4.32 -4.29 -7.14
N PHE A 23 4.10 -3.99 -5.87
CA PHE A 23 5.09 -3.39 -5.00
C PHE A 23 5.24 -4.22 -3.73
N SER A 24 6.48 -4.58 -3.43
CA SER A 24 6.83 -5.47 -2.32
C SER A 24 8.02 -4.91 -1.53
N ILE A 25 8.07 -5.25 -0.24
CA ILE A 25 9.25 -5.03 0.60
C ILE A 25 10.03 -6.33 0.73
N ASP A 26 11.31 -6.32 0.36
CA ASP A 26 12.21 -7.46 0.47
C ASP A 26 13.17 -7.32 1.67
N LEU A 27 12.75 -7.89 2.80
CA LEU A 27 13.56 -7.90 4.04
C LEU A 27 14.85 -8.71 3.92
N SER A 28 15.00 -9.55 2.89
CA SER A 28 16.27 -10.26 2.64
C SER A 28 17.33 -9.37 1.99
N ARG A 29 16.94 -8.18 1.48
CA ARG A 29 17.80 -7.22 0.78
C ARG A 29 17.73 -5.85 1.46
N PRO A 30 18.26 -5.70 2.68
CA PRO A 30 18.12 -4.47 3.46
C PRO A 30 18.79 -3.24 2.81
N ALA A 31 19.74 -3.44 1.89
CA ALA A 31 20.33 -2.36 1.11
C ALA A 31 19.38 -1.82 0.04
N THR A 32 18.55 -2.68 -0.57
CA THR A 32 17.62 -2.33 -1.66
C THR A 32 16.24 -2.98 -1.43
N PRO A 33 15.51 -2.57 -0.38
CA PRO A 33 14.33 -3.28 0.09
C PRO A 33 13.10 -3.05 -0.79
N PHE A 34 13.07 -1.99 -1.61
CA PHE A 34 11.90 -1.62 -2.41
C PHE A 34 11.89 -2.41 -3.71
N CYS A 35 10.97 -3.38 -3.84
CA CYS A 35 10.82 -4.20 -5.02
C CYS A 35 9.62 -3.73 -5.85
N PHE A 36 9.89 -3.24 -7.06
CA PHE A 36 8.91 -2.82 -8.05
C PHE A 36 8.85 -3.87 -9.14
N GLU A 37 7.69 -4.51 -9.30
CA GLU A 37 7.51 -5.57 -10.29
C GLU A 37 6.37 -5.20 -11.24
N GLN A 38 6.56 -5.57 -12.51
CA GLN A 38 5.53 -5.49 -13.53
C GLN A 38 5.47 -6.82 -14.28
N SER A 39 4.26 -7.34 -14.48
CA SER A 39 4.01 -8.52 -15.29
C SER A 39 3.00 -8.19 -16.39
N ILE A 40 3.40 -8.38 -17.63
CA ILE A 40 2.66 -7.96 -18.81
C ILE A 40 2.53 -9.14 -19.80
N GLY A 41 1.30 -9.40 -20.25
CA GLY A 41 1.03 -10.29 -21.39
C GLY A 41 0.58 -11.72 -21.07
N GLY A 42 0.84 -12.27 -19.89
CA GLY A 42 0.20 -13.50 -19.40
C GLY A 42 0.43 -14.79 -20.20
N GLY A 43 1.41 -14.82 -21.11
CA GLY A 43 1.95 -16.04 -21.72
C GLY A 43 3.47 -15.99 -21.93
N HIS A 44 4.09 -17.13 -22.25
CA HIS A 44 5.54 -17.49 -22.36
C HIS A 44 6.53 -16.49 -23.02
N VAL A 45 6.06 -15.35 -23.54
CA VAL A 45 6.85 -14.23 -24.06
C VAL A 45 6.64 -12.99 -23.18
N GLU A 46 6.53 -13.20 -21.86
CA GLU A 46 6.13 -12.19 -20.87
C GLU A 46 7.07 -10.98 -20.91
N GLN A 47 6.52 -9.79 -21.13
CA GLN A 47 7.22 -8.53 -20.89
C GLN A 47 7.02 -8.16 -19.41
N GLY A 48 8.05 -7.67 -18.76
CA GLY A 48 7.98 -7.41 -17.33
C GLY A 48 9.33 -7.62 -16.67
N GLY A 49 9.40 -7.26 -15.39
CA GLY A 49 10.62 -7.36 -14.63
C GLY A 49 10.41 -6.91 -13.20
N ALA A 50 11.40 -7.23 -12.37
CA ALA A 50 11.50 -6.79 -11.00
C ALA A 50 12.72 -5.87 -10.87
N ARG A 51 12.55 -4.75 -10.18
CA ARG A 51 13.63 -3.83 -9.83
C ARG A 51 13.64 -3.65 -8.33
N TRP A 52 14.80 -3.90 -7.72
CA TRP A 52 15.07 -3.57 -6.33
C TRP A 52 15.80 -2.25 -6.29
N LEU A 53 15.36 -1.36 -5.41
CA LEU A 53 15.94 -0.03 -5.21
C LEU A 53 16.15 0.24 -3.72
N ALA A 54 17.21 1.00 -3.45
CA ALA A 54 17.37 1.72 -2.20
C ALA A 54 16.54 3.02 -2.21
N LEU A 55 16.36 3.63 -1.04
CA LEU A 55 15.60 4.87 -0.84
C LEU A 55 16.16 6.02 -1.68
N ASP A 56 17.49 6.16 -1.71
CA ASP A 56 18.24 7.18 -2.45
C ASP A 56 18.26 6.92 -3.97
N GLU A 57 17.96 5.69 -4.40
CA GLU A 57 17.84 5.33 -5.80
C GLU A 57 16.44 5.60 -6.38
N LEU A 58 15.43 5.86 -5.54
CA LEU A 58 14.03 6.00 -5.98
C LEU A 58 13.88 7.15 -6.97
N ASP A 59 14.31 8.36 -6.63
CA ASP A 59 14.15 9.54 -7.48
C ASP A 59 15.10 9.52 -8.69
N GLY A 60 16.15 8.69 -8.67
CA GLY A 60 17.04 8.47 -9.81
C GLY A 60 16.55 7.42 -10.81
N TRP A 61 15.52 6.63 -10.45
CA TRP A 61 15.02 5.56 -11.31
C TRP A 61 14.05 6.09 -12.38
N PRO A 62 14.28 5.87 -13.68
CA PRO A 62 13.40 6.34 -14.76
C PRO A 62 12.02 5.65 -14.80
N GLY A 63 11.75 4.69 -13.91
CA GLY A 63 10.49 3.97 -13.84
C GLY A 63 9.35 4.71 -13.15
N GLU A 64 9.56 5.97 -12.73
CA GLU A 64 8.54 6.81 -12.08
C GLU A 64 7.87 6.09 -10.90
N TRP A 65 8.64 5.80 -9.85
CA TRP A 65 8.22 4.95 -8.72
C TRP A 65 6.88 5.38 -8.10
N ARG A 66 6.58 6.69 -8.04
CA ARG A 66 5.30 7.21 -7.54
C ARG A 66 4.12 6.76 -8.41
N GLU A 67 4.30 6.72 -9.73
CA GLU A 67 3.28 6.22 -10.66
C GLU A 67 3.14 4.70 -10.57
N HIS A 68 4.25 3.97 -10.38
CA HIS A 68 4.22 2.53 -10.13
C HIS A 68 3.38 2.20 -8.88
N LEU A 69 3.57 2.93 -7.77
CA LEU A 69 2.80 2.74 -6.55
C LEU A 69 1.29 3.00 -6.75
N LYS A 70 0.91 4.01 -7.56
CA LYS A 70 -0.49 4.24 -7.91
C LYS A 70 -1.07 3.07 -8.70
N LYS A 71 -0.35 2.60 -9.71
CA LYS A 71 -0.75 1.45 -10.53
C LYS A 71 -0.78 0.14 -9.75
N ALA A 72 0.00 0.00 -8.68
CA ALA A 72 -0.03 -1.13 -7.74
C ALA A 72 -1.07 -0.96 -6.61
N ASN A 73 -1.89 0.11 -6.63
CA ASN A 73 -2.89 0.42 -5.61
C ASN A 73 -2.32 0.64 -4.19
N CYS A 74 -1.12 1.21 -4.09
CA CYS A 74 -0.44 1.54 -2.83
C CYS A 74 0.17 2.94 -2.83
N ALA A 75 -0.51 3.92 -3.45
CA ALA A 75 -0.05 5.32 -3.52
C ALA A 75 0.24 5.95 -2.13
N TRP A 76 -0.42 5.46 -1.08
CA TRP A 76 -0.17 5.88 0.30
C TRP A 76 1.28 5.67 0.77
N VAL A 77 2.02 4.77 0.12
CA VAL A 77 3.46 4.57 0.41
C VAL A 77 4.24 5.83 0.02
N ALA A 78 3.95 6.44 -1.13
CA ALA A 78 4.60 7.69 -1.53
C ALA A 78 4.27 8.83 -0.55
N GLU A 79 3.00 8.93 -0.13
CA GLU A 79 2.58 9.92 0.88
C GLU A 79 3.31 9.71 2.21
N LEU A 80 3.54 8.46 2.62
CA LEU A 80 4.28 8.12 3.83
C LEU A 80 5.75 8.54 3.72
N LEU A 81 6.39 8.26 2.58
CA LEU A 81 7.78 8.66 2.30
C LEU A 81 7.92 10.19 2.30
N ASP A 82 7.01 10.89 1.60
CA ASP A 82 7.02 12.35 1.50
C ASP A 82 6.74 13.03 2.87
N ALA A 83 5.98 12.38 3.76
CA ALA A 83 5.69 12.88 5.11
C ALA A 83 6.85 12.73 6.11
N HIS A 84 7.87 11.92 5.78
CA HIS A 84 8.99 11.61 6.67
C HIS A 84 10.35 11.90 5.98
N PRO A 85 10.58 13.15 5.55
CA PRO A 85 11.84 13.50 4.90
C PRO A 85 13.01 13.37 5.90
N GLY A 86 14.02 12.61 5.52
CA GLY A 86 15.24 12.42 6.31
C GLY A 86 15.23 11.23 7.27
N GLU A 87 14.14 10.47 7.35
CA GLU A 87 14.12 9.19 8.06
C GLU A 87 15.00 8.15 7.36
N SER A 88 15.55 7.22 8.14
CA SER A 88 16.38 6.16 7.56
C SER A 88 15.54 5.19 6.74
N GLN A 89 16.17 4.52 5.77
CA GLN A 89 15.52 3.47 4.98
C GLN A 89 14.89 2.38 5.87
N ALA A 90 15.56 2.00 6.96
CA ALA A 90 15.06 0.98 7.88
C ALA A 90 13.81 1.45 8.63
N ASP A 91 13.78 2.72 9.04
CA ASP A 91 12.63 3.31 9.74
C ASP A 91 11.44 3.45 8.79
N LEU A 92 11.65 3.92 7.57
CA LEU A 92 10.61 4.00 6.54
C LEU A 92 10.03 2.63 6.19
N VAL A 93 10.89 1.61 6.02
CA VAL A 93 10.44 0.22 5.81
C VAL A 93 9.59 -0.25 6.99
N SER A 94 9.99 0.04 8.21
CA SER A 94 9.25 -0.33 9.42
C SER A 94 7.89 0.37 9.47
N LEU A 95 7.81 1.66 9.15
CA LEU A 95 6.57 2.42 9.09
C LEU A 95 5.60 1.89 8.00
N ILE A 96 6.13 1.55 6.82
CA ILE A 96 5.33 0.92 5.76
C ILE A 96 4.73 -0.40 6.25
N LEU A 97 5.56 -1.26 6.84
CA LEU A 97 5.11 -2.57 7.33
C LEU A 97 4.12 -2.45 8.48
N GLN A 98 4.34 -1.50 9.39
CA GLN A 98 3.40 -1.21 10.48
C GLN A 98 2.04 -0.80 9.92
N ARG A 99 2.00 0.19 9.04
CA ARG A 99 0.74 0.66 8.42
C ARG A 99 0.06 -0.41 7.57
N TYR A 100 0.83 -1.24 6.88
CA TYR A 100 0.30 -2.36 6.11
C TYR A 100 -0.31 -3.45 7.02
N ALA A 101 0.28 -3.68 8.19
CA ALA A 101 -0.20 -4.65 9.17
C ALA A 101 -1.39 -4.14 10.00
N GLU A 102 -1.66 -2.83 10.02
CA GLU A 102 -2.86 -2.30 10.65
C GLU A 102 -4.10 -2.91 9.98
N PRO A 103 -5.02 -3.52 10.75
CA PRO A 103 -6.25 -4.02 10.17
C PRO A 103 -6.93 -2.84 9.48
N ALA A 104 -7.18 -2.96 8.18
CA ALA A 104 -7.86 -1.94 7.38
C ALA A 104 -9.04 -1.41 8.20
N GLN A 105 -8.88 -0.21 8.76
CA GLN A 105 -9.96 0.36 9.56
C GLN A 105 -11.17 0.36 8.64
N PRO A 106 -12.33 -0.17 9.06
CA PRO A 106 -13.49 -0.21 8.21
C PRO A 106 -13.93 1.24 7.98
N THR A 107 -13.49 1.81 6.87
CA THR A 107 -13.93 3.09 6.35
C THR A 107 -15.43 2.94 6.11
N GLY A 108 -16.24 3.35 7.09
CA GLY A 108 -17.68 3.54 6.91
C GLY A 108 -18.66 2.65 7.68
N ARG A 109 -18.29 1.87 8.73
CA ARG A 109 -19.31 1.10 9.48
C ARG A 109 -19.27 1.08 11.02
N LEU A 110 -18.31 1.71 11.68
CA LEU A 110 -18.27 1.77 13.15
C LEU A 110 -18.81 3.06 13.78
N GLN A 111 -19.04 4.15 13.02
CA GLN A 111 -19.74 5.32 13.57
C GLN A 111 -21.26 5.11 13.70
N ALA A 112 -21.85 4.12 13.02
CA ALA A 112 -23.28 3.84 13.09
C ALA A 112 -23.67 3.04 14.36
N ILE A 113 -22.79 2.18 14.88
CA ILE A 113 -23.11 1.30 16.02
C ILE A 113 -23.03 2.08 17.35
N GLY A 114 -22.05 2.97 17.50
CA GLY A 114 -21.93 3.82 18.69
C GLY A 114 -23.11 4.81 18.84
N ARG A 115 -23.68 5.29 17.73
CA ARG A 115 -24.88 6.16 17.74
C ARG A 115 -26.19 5.39 17.93
N TRP A 116 -26.25 4.10 17.57
CA TRP A 116 -27.42 3.25 17.80
C TRP A 116 -27.57 2.85 19.28
N PHE A 117 -26.47 2.44 19.95
CA PHE A 117 -26.50 2.10 21.38
C PHE A 117 -26.87 3.30 22.27
N LYS A 118 -26.39 4.50 21.94
CA LYS A 118 -26.64 5.72 22.72
C LYS A 118 -28.09 6.23 22.63
N ARG A 119 -28.87 5.77 21.63
CA ARG A 119 -30.25 6.21 21.40
C ARG A 119 -31.30 5.21 21.91
N HIS A 120 -30.95 3.94 22.10
CA HIS A 120 -31.90 2.90 22.52
C HIS A 120 -31.74 2.40 23.97
N PHE A 121 -30.61 2.65 24.64
CA PHE A 121 -30.47 2.35 26.06
C PHE A 121 -30.47 3.65 26.89
N TYR A 122 -31.66 4.26 26.99
CA TYR A 122 -31.97 5.23 28.04
C TYR A 122 -32.48 4.44 29.26
N ILE A 123 -31.56 3.85 30.04
CA ILE A 123 -31.92 3.38 31.39
C ILE A 123 -31.73 4.59 32.31
N GLY A 124 -32.81 5.33 32.48
CA GLY A 124 -32.91 6.43 33.42
C GLY A 124 -32.76 5.93 34.86
N GLY A 125 -31.54 5.93 35.38
CA GLY A 125 -31.27 5.85 36.80
C GLY A 125 -31.58 7.18 37.47
N ARG A 126 -32.82 7.36 37.92
CA ARG A 126 -33.22 8.50 38.75
C ARG A 126 -33.04 8.09 40.22
N TYR A 127 -32.00 8.64 40.87
CA TYR A 127 -31.82 8.61 42.33
C TYR A 127 -32.43 9.87 42.98
N GLY A 128 -33.01 9.70 44.18
CA GLY A 128 -33.51 10.74 45.11
C GLY A 128 -34.98 11.12 44.90
N VAL A 129 -35.91 11.05 45.85
CA VAL A 129 -35.92 11.07 47.33
C VAL A 129 -37.04 10.15 47.80
#